data_AF-A0A7S5EVV6-F1
#
_entry.id   AF-A0A7S5EVV6-F1
#
_cell.length_a   1.000
_cell.length_b   1.000
_cell.length_c   1.000
_cell.angle_alpha   90.00
_cell.angle_beta   90.00
_cell.angle_gamma   90.00
#
_symmetry.space_group_name_H-M   'P 1'
#
loop_
_entity.id
_entity.type
_entity.pdbx_description
1 polymer ?
#
loop_
_entity_poly.entity_id
_entity_poly.type
_entity_poly.pdbx_seq_one_letter_code
_entity_poly.pdbx_strand_id
1 'polypeptide(L)'
;QLQVQESGPGLLKPSETLSLTCTVSGGSIKSFRYYWGWVRQPPGKGLEWIGGVSYSGKTYYNPSLKTRLTMSVDTSKNQFSLKLTSVTAADTAVYYCARGNNDHDGYYYYFYFMDVWGKGTTVTVSS
;
A
#
# COMPACT_ATOMS: atom_id res chain seq x y z
N GLN A 1 -9.80 18.75 1.78
CA GLN A 1 -8.51 18.33 1.19
C GLN A 1 -8.49 16.82 1.13
N LEU A 2 -7.93 16.23 0.06
CA LEU A 2 -7.79 14.79 -0.07
C LEU A 2 -6.81 14.25 0.98
N GLN A 3 -7.21 13.20 1.70
CA GLN A 3 -6.39 12.54 2.71
C GLN A 3 -6.53 11.02 2.60
N VAL A 4 -5.52 10.33 3.09
CA VAL A 4 -5.49 8.87 3.16
C VAL A 4 -5.08 8.44 4.56
N GLN A 5 -5.72 7.39 5.08
CA GLN A 5 -5.51 6.94 6.45
C GLN A 5 -5.45 5.42 6.54
N GLU A 6 -4.32 4.92 7.06
CA GLU A 6 -4.05 3.52 7.30
C GLU A 6 -4.75 3.01 8.57
N SER A 7 -5.17 1.75 8.53
CA SER A 7 -5.65 0.99 9.69
C SER A 7 -5.29 -0.49 9.53
N GLY A 8 -5.14 -1.20 10.65
CA GLY A 8 -4.76 -2.61 10.69
C GLY A 8 -4.08 -2.99 12.01
N PRO A 9 -3.57 -4.23 12.14
CA PRO A 9 -2.92 -4.69 13.36
C PRO A 9 -1.56 -4.01 13.57
N GLY A 10 -1.24 -3.68 14.82
CA GLY A 10 0.07 -3.12 15.19
C GLY A 10 1.12 -4.17 15.58
N LEU A 11 0.69 -5.35 16.00
CA LEU A 11 1.55 -6.46 16.43
C LEU A 11 1.05 -7.77 15.83
N LEU A 12 1.98 -8.56 15.31
CA LEU A 12 1.73 -9.89 14.74
C LEU A 12 2.83 -10.85 15.17
N LYS A 13 2.51 -12.14 15.19
CA LYS A 13 3.48 -13.23 15.31
C LYS A 13 3.96 -13.68 13.93
N PRO A 14 5.16 -14.28 13.85
CA PRO A 14 5.62 -14.91 12.61
C PRO A 14 4.60 -15.89 12.05
N SER A 15 4.53 -15.99 10.72
CA SER A 15 3.59 -16.81 9.95
C SER A 15 2.13 -16.34 9.92
N GLU A 16 1.76 -15.31 10.69
CA GLU A 16 0.42 -14.70 10.59
C GLU A 16 0.24 -13.94 9.27
N THR A 17 -0.98 -13.44 9.05
CA THR A 17 -1.31 -12.61 7.89
C THR A 17 -1.52 -11.17 8.33
N LEU A 18 -0.70 -10.26 7.81
CA LEU A 18 -0.92 -8.82 7.93
C LEU A 18 -2.04 -8.41 6.99
N SER A 19 -3.04 -7.70 7.51
CA SER A 19 -4.11 -7.09 6.72
C SER A 19 -4.22 -5.61 7.05
N LEU A 20 -3.80 -4.75 6.12
CA LEU A 20 -3.91 -3.31 6.23
C LEU A 20 -5.00 -2.78 5.28
N THR A 21 -5.67 -1.72 5.70
CA THR A 21 -6.64 -0.99 4.88
C THR A 21 -6.31 0.48 4.92
N CYS A 22 -6.38 1.15 3.78
CA CYS A 22 -6.26 2.59 3.66
C CYS A 22 -7.58 3.18 3.18
N THR A 23 -8.09 4.15 3.93
CA THR A 23 -9.33 4.87 3.63
C THR A 23 -9.02 6.20 2.97
N VAL A 24 -9.69 6.50 1.86
CA VAL A 24 -9.56 7.77 1.14
C VAL A 24 -10.71 8.69 1.55
N SER A 25 -10.38 9.88 2.05
CA SER A 25 -11.35 10.90 2.48
C SER A 25 -11.12 12.23 1.75
N GLY A 26 -12.19 13.02 1.58
CA GLY A 26 -12.10 14.30 0.87
C GLY A 26 -11.86 14.18 -0.65
N GLY A 27 -12.13 13.00 -1.23
CA GLY A 27 -12.08 12.73 -2.67
C GLY A 27 -12.58 11.33 -3.00
N SER A 28 -12.44 10.93 -4.27
CA SER A 28 -12.89 9.63 -4.77
C SER A 28 -11.72 8.76 -5.17
N ILE A 29 -11.77 7.48 -4.81
CA ILE A 29 -10.80 6.47 -5.24
C ILE A 29 -10.94 6.14 -6.73
N LYS A 30 -12.11 6.43 -7.32
CA LYS A 30 -12.48 6.14 -8.71
C LYS A 30 -11.92 7.20 -9.66
N SER A 31 -10.66 7.05 -10.04
CA SER A 31 -10.01 7.86 -11.07
C SER A 31 -9.06 7.02 -11.89
N PHE A 32 -9.16 7.11 -13.22
CA PHE A 32 -8.23 6.45 -14.13
C PHE A 32 -6.82 7.04 -14.09
N ARG A 33 -6.68 8.28 -13.62
CA ARG A 33 -5.40 8.97 -13.51
C ARG A 33 -4.58 8.54 -12.30
N TYR A 34 -5.19 7.88 -11.33
CA TYR A 34 -4.53 7.58 -10.06
C TYR A 34 -4.35 6.08 -9.83
N TYR A 35 -3.26 5.76 -9.15
CA TYR A 35 -3.08 4.50 -8.47
C TYR A 35 -2.94 4.75 -6.97
N TRP A 36 -3.30 3.73 -6.20
CA TRP A 36 -3.27 3.74 -4.75
C TRP A 36 -2.23 2.73 -4.29
N GLY A 37 -1.15 3.24 -3.71
CA GLY A 37 0.06 2.51 -3.42
C GLY A 37 0.26 2.23 -1.94
N TRP A 38 1.03 1.18 -1.67
CA TRP A 38 1.61 0.89 -0.36
C TRP A 38 3.12 1.02 -0.43
N VAL A 39 3.68 1.65 0.60
CA VAL A 39 5.11 1.85 0.81
C VAL A 39 5.40 1.42 2.24
N ARG A 40 6.54 0.81 2.49
CA ARG A 40 6.99 0.53 3.86
C ARG A 40 8.36 1.13 4.14
N GLN A 41 8.62 1.44 5.40
CA GLN A 41 9.93 1.84 5.88
C GLN A 41 10.36 0.92 7.02
N PRO A 42 11.23 -0.07 6.75
CA PRO A 42 11.83 -0.85 7.81
C PRO A 42 12.74 0.01 8.70
N PRO A 43 12.94 -0.35 9.98
CA PRO A 43 13.84 0.37 10.87
C PRO A 43 15.25 0.49 10.29
N GLY A 44 15.80 1.71 10.27
CA GLY A 44 17.14 1.98 9.75
C GLY A 44 17.29 1.87 8.22
N LYS A 45 16.19 1.74 7.47
CA LYS A 45 16.19 1.67 6.00
C LYS A 45 15.40 2.82 5.36
N GLY A 46 15.61 2.99 4.06
CA GLY A 46 14.82 3.89 3.22
C GLY A 46 13.42 3.36 2.95
N LEU A 47 12.62 4.16 2.23
CA LEU A 47 11.29 3.78 1.77
C LEU A 47 11.37 2.68 0.71
N GLU A 48 10.61 1.62 0.89
CA GLU A 48 10.46 0.50 -0.04
C GLU A 48 9.03 0.49 -0.61
N TRP A 49 8.90 0.66 -1.92
CA TRP A 49 7.62 0.52 -2.59
C TRP A 49 7.19 -0.96 -2.62
N ILE A 50 5.95 -1.23 -2.19
CA ILE A 50 5.38 -2.58 -2.13
C ILE A 50 4.57 -2.88 -3.40
N GLY A 51 3.72 -1.94 -3.80
CA GLY A 51 2.77 -2.17 -4.87
C GLY A 51 1.76 -1.04 -5.01
N GLY A 52 0.95 -1.12 -6.07
CA GLY A 52 -0.11 -0.17 -6.37
C GLY A 52 -1.33 -0.85 -6.97
N VAL A 53 -2.52 -0.30 -6.71
CA VAL A 53 -3.80 -0.76 -7.25
C VAL A 53 -4.55 0.41 -7.88
N SER A 54 -5.04 0.19 -9.10
CA SER A 54 -5.95 1.13 -9.77
C SER A 54 -7.39 0.88 -9.33
N TYR A 55 -8.28 1.85 -9.57
CA TYR A 55 -9.70 1.70 -9.21
C TYR A 55 -10.41 0.53 -9.92
N SER A 56 -9.90 0.07 -11.07
CA SER A 56 -10.41 -1.08 -11.81
C SER A 56 -9.89 -2.41 -11.27
N GLY A 57 -9.05 -2.40 -10.23
CA GLY A 57 -8.46 -3.58 -9.62
C GLY A 57 -7.16 -4.06 -10.29
N LYS A 58 -6.66 -3.37 -11.32
CA LYS A 58 -5.34 -3.68 -11.88
C LYS A 58 -4.25 -3.38 -10.84
N THR A 59 -3.42 -4.36 -10.55
CA THR A 59 -2.37 -4.31 -9.53
C THR A 59 -0.98 -4.38 -10.13
N TYR A 60 -0.03 -3.74 -9.44
CA TYR A 60 1.40 -3.80 -9.70
C TYR A 60 2.11 -4.08 -8.38
N TYR A 61 3.12 -4.93 -8.40
CA TYR A 61 3.80 -5.39 -7.19
C TYR A 61 5.31 -5.29 -7.35
N ASN A 62 5.99 -5.06 -6.24
CA ASN A 62 7.40 -5.32 -6.11
C ASN A 62 7.63 -6.85 -6.25
N PRO A 63 8.47 -7.31 -7.20
CA PRO A 63 8.70 -8.74 -7.44
C PRO A 63 9.09 -9.53 -6.20
N SER A 64 9.80 -8.90 -5.25
CA SER A 64 10.26 -9.53 -4.01
C SER A 64 9.12 -10.00 -3.08
N LEU A 65 7.93 -9.40 -3.19
CA LEU A 65 6.78 -9.70 -2.33
C LEU A 65 5.65 -10.43 -3.08
N LYS A 66 5.79 -10.61 -4.40
CA LYS A 66 4.70 -11.03 -5.30
C LYS A 66 4.00 -12.33 -4.89
N THR A 67 4.71 -13.28 -4.29
CA THR A 67 4.15 -14.60 -3.91
C THR A 67 3.32 -14.57 -2.62
N ARG A 68 3.54 -13.59 -1.75
CA ARG A 68 2.87 -13.46 -0.44
C ARG A 68 1.88 -12.30 -0.38
N LEU A 69 1.88 -11.45 -1.41
CA LEU A 69 1.18 -10.18 -1.42
C LEU A 69 -0.12 -10.26 -2.20
N THR A 70 -1.20 -9.74 -1.62
CA THR A 70 -2.47 -9.48 -2.30
C THR A 70 -2.88 -8.04 -2.06
N MET A 71 -3.23 -7.33 -3.13
CA MET A 71 -3.81 -6.00 -3.03
C MET A 71 -5.22 -5.98 -3.62
N SER A 72 -6.10 -5.19 -3.03
CA SER A 72 -7.47 -5.02 -3.50
C SER A 72 -7.95 -3.60 -3.33
N VAL A 73 -9.02 -3.25 -4.06
CA VAL A 73 -9.70 -1.97 -3.99
C VAL A 73 -11.19 -2.20 -3.78
N ASP A 74 -11.78 -1.48 -2.83
CA ASP A 74 -13.22 -1.42 -2.60
C ASP A 74 -13.68 0.01 -2.89
N THR A 75 -14.14 0.20 -4.13
CA THR A 75 -14.59 1.52 -4.59
C THR A 75 -15.93 1.94 -4.01
N SER A 76 -16.68 1.04 -3.38
CA SER A 76 -17.93 1.37 -2.67
C SER A 76 -17.63 2.02 -1.31
N LYS A 77 -16.51 1.66 -0.70
CA LYS A 77 -16.05 2.18 0.60
C LYS A 77 -14.95 3.24 0.49
N ASN A 78 -14.51 3.57 -0.72
CA ASN A 78 -13.32 4.41 -0.95
C ASN A 78 -12.08 3.88 -0.21
N GLN A 79 -11.85 2.57 -0.30
CA GLN A 79 -10.78 1.89 0.41
C GLN A 79 -9.93 1.04 -0.53
N PHE A 80 -8.67 0.86 -0.16
CA PHE A 80 -7.80 -0.14 -0.75
C PHE A 80 -7.00 -0.84 0.34
N SER A 81 -6.66 -2.10 0.12
CA SER A 81 -6.12 -2.97 1.15
C SER A 81 -4.90 -3.72 0.67
N LEU A 82 -4.07 -4.08 1.64
CA LEU A 82 -2.88 -4.91 1.50
C LEU A 82 -3.05 -6.13 2.40
N LYS A 83 -2.85 -7.33 1.84
CA LYS A 83 -2.66 -8.54 2.62
C LYS A 83 -1.28 -9.12 2.33
N LEU A 84 -0.51 -9.40 3.38
CA LEU A 84 0.78 -10.05 3.30
C LEU A 84 0.74 -11.30 4.16
N THR A 85 0.87 -12.47 3.52
CA THR A 85 0.81 -13.76 4.21
C THR A 85 2.19 -14.17 4.72
N SER A 86 2.19 -15.06 5.71
CA SER A 86 3.39 -15.67 6.28
C SER A 86 4.44 -14.61 6.67
N VAL A 87 4.02 -13.62 7.48
CA VAL A 87 4.88 -12.49 7.84
C VAL A 87 6.09 -12.95 8.66
N THR A 88 7.20 -12.22 8.50
CA THR A 88 8.45 -12.48 9.21
C THR A 88 8.91 -11.22 9.95
N ALA A 89 9.90 -11.34 10.83
CA ALA A 89 10.50 -10.18 11.50
C ALA A 89 10.97 -9.09 10.52
N ALA A 90 11.37 -9.48 9.30
CA ALA A 90 11.78 -8.56 8.23
C ALA A 90 10.62 -7.72 7.65
N ASP A 91 9.37 -8.11 7.91
CA ASP A 91 8.18 -7.36 7.53
C ASP A 91 7.80 -6.30 8.58
N THR A 92 8.55 -6.16 9.68
CA THR A 92 8.43 -5.05 10.65
C THR A 92 8.82 -3.73 9.99
N ALA A 93 7.88 -2.80 9.94
CA ALA A 93 8.06 -1.50 9.30
C ALA A 93 6.94 -0.52 9.68
N VAL A 94 7.14 0.75 9.35
CA VAL A 94 6.01 1.68 9.20
C VAL A 94 5.46 1.54 7.78
N TYR A 95 4.17 1.29 7.66
CA TYR A 95 3.47 1.13 6.39
C TYR A 95 2.68 2.38 6.08
N TYR A 96 2.92 2.94 4.90
CA TYR A 96 2.28 4.14 4.40
C TYR A 96 1.42 3.79 3.19
N CYS A 97 0.25 4.40 3.11
CA CYS A 97 -0.53 4.45 1.91
C CYS A 97 -0.30 5.78 1.18
N ALA A 98 -0.24 5.72 -0.14
CA ALA A 98 0.06 6.88 -0.97
C ALA A 98 -0.77 6.88 -2.26
N ARG A 99 -1.05 8.06 -2.80
CA ARG A 99 -1.58 8.23 -4.16
C ARG A 99 -0.43 8.56 -5.09
N GLY A 100 -0.42 7.99 -6.28
CA GLY A 100 0.39 8.55 -7.35
C GLY A 100 -0.33 8.59 -8.69
N ASN A 101 0.33 9.22 -9.66
CA ASN A 101 -0.23 9.55 -10.97
C ASN A 101 0.22 8.58 -12.05
N ASN A 102 -0.73 8.00 -12.78
CA ASN A 102 -0.48 7.27 -14.01
C ASN A 102 -0.13 8.27 -15.12
N ASP A 103 1.05 8.88 -15.10
CA ASP A 103 1.53 9.59 -16.28
C ASP A 103 2.02 8.57 -17.31
N HIS A 104 1.29 8.53 -18.43
CA HIS A 104 1.61 7.71 -19.58
C HIS A 104 2.68 8.41 -20.40
N ASP A 105 3.92 7.93 -20.34
CA ASP A 105 4.87 8.14 -21.43
C ASP A 105 5.25 6.80 -22.08
N GLY A 106 4.48 6.46 -23.13
CA GLY A 106 4.85 5.51 -24.17
C GLY A 106 4.87 4.02 -23.83
N TYR A 107 5.68 3.57 -22.87
CA TYR A 107 6.04 2.14 -22.76
C TYR A 107 6.35 1.63 -21.34
N TYR A 108 6.37 2.49 -20.32
CA TYR A 108 6.74 2.09 -18.95
C TYR A 108 5.87 2.77 -17.88
N TYR A 109 5.35 2.00 -16.93
CA TYR A 109 4.67 2.52 -15.73
C TYR A 109 5.73 3.04 -14.76
N TYR A 110 6.10 4.30 -14.90
CA TYR A 110 6.95 4.93 -13.92
C TYR A 110 6.09 5.70 -12.92
N PHE A 111 6.16 5.26 -11.66
CA PHE A 111 5.47 5.86 -10.52
C PHE A 111 6.18 7.13 -10.05
N TYR A 112 6.38 8.10 -10.95
CA TYR A 112 7.32 9.21 -10.78
C TYR A 112 6.95 10.21 -9.69
N PHE A 113 5.67 10.31 -9.31
CA PHE A 113 5.23 11.24 -8.25
C PHE A 113 4.12 10.63 -7.39
N MET A 114 4.37 10.58 -6.08
CA MET A 114 3.35 10.35 -5.06
C MET A 114 3.07 11.65 -4.33
N ASP A 115 1.83 12.15 -4.43
CA ASP A 115 1.47 13.51 -4.01
C ASP A 115 0.58 13.56 -2.75
N VAL A 116 0.01 12.42 -2.34
CA VAL A 116 -0.76 12.28 -1.11
C VAL A 116 -0.23 11.09 -0.33
N TRP A 117 0.07 11.29 0.94
CA TRP A 117 0.61 10.28 1.85
C TRP A 117 -0.19 10.23 3.15
N GLY A 118 -0.37 9.02 3.67
CA GLY A 118 -0.88 8.82 5.01
C GLY A 118 0.21 9.06 6.06
N LYS A 119 -0.19 9.09 7.32
CA LYS A 119 0.75 9.27 8.43
C LYS A 119 1.57 8.02 8.72
N GLY A 120 1.14 6.88 8.18
CA GLY A 120 1.74 5.59 8.38
C GLY A 120 1.19 4.86 9.61
N THR A 121 1.24 3.53 9.56
CA THR A 121 0.94 2.65 10.69
C THR A 121 2.13 1.75 10.99
N THR A 122 2.50 1.62 12.25
CA THR A 122 3.62 0.75 12.66
C THR A 122 3.11 -0.66 12.80
N VAL A 123 3.78 -1.59 12.13
CA VAL A 123 3.54 -3.03 12.27
C VAL A 123 4.80 -3.68 12.79
N THR A 124 4.68 -4.40 13.89
CA THR A 124 5.76 -5.19 14.49
C THR A 124 5.46 -6.67 14.33
N VAL A 125 6.44 -7.44 13.86
CA VAL A 125 6.37 -8.90 13.80
C VAL A 125 7.38 -9.49 14.78
N SER A 126 6.89 -10.03 15.88
CA SER A 126 7.72 -10.61 16.94
C SER A 126 7.03 -11.80 17.62
N SER A 127 7.83 -12.71 18.17
CA SER A 127 7.36 -13.86 18.97
C SER A 127 6.90 -13.48 20.36
#